data_AF-A0A9W6VW46-F1
#
_entry.id   AF-A0A9W6VW46-F1
#
_cell.length_a   1.000
_cell.length_b   1.000
_cell.length_c   1.000
_cell.angle_alpha   90.00
_cell.angle_beta   90.00
_cell.angle_gamma   90.00
#
_symmetry.space_group_name_H-M   'P 1'
#
loop_
_entity.id
_entity.type
_entity.pdbx_description
1 polymer ?
#
loop_
_entity_poly.entity_id
_entity_poly.type
_entity_poly.pdbx_seq_one_letter_code
_entity_poly.pdbx_strand_id
1 'polypeptide(L)'
;MGGRGPSRKDPEKRQRRNEPVLLVPADDDQELEVLPVEPAPPPAPAGLLKLTRDRWVEFWASPVAKLADRVSDLPALERLFGLYDDLERCARTVRKAGHMIEGSKGQLVMNPLLRHMQTQAAEIRQLEDRFGLSPRARLGLNFTLGQTAKTLADLNSEFVGGGDVDDDDDPRLDDALPGEVVTDDGPSAQRSA
;
A
#
# COMPACT_ATOMS: atom_id res chain seq x y z
N MET A 1 28.21 46.71 59.24
CA MET A 1 26.84 46.93 58.76
C MET A 1 26.65 46.16 57.45
N GLY A 2 26.23 44.90 57.51
CA GLY A 2 26.01 44.05 56.33
C GLY A 2 24.51 43.91 56.03
N GLY A 3 24.09 44.35 54.84
CA GLY A 3 22.70 44.36 54.39
C GLY A 3 22.14 42.95 54.16
N ARG A 4 20.90 42.73 54.59
CA ARG A 4 20.13 41.48 54.39
C ARG A 4 19.87 41.24 52.90
N GLY A 5 20.10 40.01 52.45
CA GLY A 5 19.75 39.57 51.10
C GLY A 5 18.24 39.64 50.81
N PRO A 6 17.84 39.60 49.53
CA PRO A 6 16.45 39.83 49.10
C PRO A 6 15.48 38.76 49.64
N SER A 7 14.30 39.20 50.07
CA SER A 7 13.22 38.37 50.65
C SER A 7 12.71 37.28 49.72
N ARG A 8 12.34 36.12 50.29
CA ARG A 8 11.74 34.99 49.57
C ARG A 8 10.42 35.40 48.90
N LYS A 9 10.24 35.00 47.64
CA LYS A 9 9.04 35.26 46.83
C LYS A 9 7.80 34.54 47.40
N ASP A 10 6.68 35.26 47.43
CA ASP A 10 5.34 34.81 47.88
C ASP A 10 4.95 33.46 47.27
N PRO A 11 4.38 32.52 48.06
CA PRO A 11 4.05 31.18 47.60
C PRO A 11 3.02 31.16 46.47
N GLU A 12 2.10 32.13 46.42
CA GLU A 12 1.05 32.22 45.41
C GLU A 12 1.54 32.68 44.02
N LYS A 13 2.71 33.33 43.96
CA LYS A 13 3.30 33.83 42.69
C LYS A 13 4.34 32.86 42.11
N ARG A 14 4.36 31.63 42.61
CA ARG A 14 5.24 30.57 42.11
C ARG A 14 4.53 29.86 40.96
N GLN A 15 4.97 30.12 39.74
CA GLN A 15 4.55 29.34 38.57
C GLN A 15 5.01 27.90 38.76
N ARG A 16 4.05 26.99 38.99
CA ARG A 16 4.27 25.55 38.91
C ARG A 16 4.24 25.18 37.43
N ARG A 17 5.40 24.86 36.87
CA ARG A 17 5.56 24.53 35.44
C ARG A 17 5.13 23.10 35.11
N ASN A 18 5.00 22.23 36.11
CA ASN A 18 4.55 20.86 35.92
C ASN A 18 3.33 20.63 36.81
N GLU A 19 2.16 20.63 36.21
CA GLU A 19 0.96 20.04 36.78
C GLU A 19 0.97 18.54 36.41
N PRO A 20 0.82 17.61 37.36
CA PRO A 20 0.78 16.19 37.03
C PRO A 20 -0.50 15.91 36.24
N VAL A 21 -0.34 15.46 34.99
CA VAL A 21 -1.46 14.97 34.18
C VAL A 21 -2.03 13.74 34.87
N LEU A 22 -3.31 13.78 35.20
CA LEU A 22 -4.04 12.63 35.72
C LEU A 22 -4.14 11.60 34.58
N LEU A 23 -3.41 10.49 34.69
CA LEU A 23 -3.55 9.37 33.76
C LEU A 23 -4.85 8.63 34.10
N VAL A 24 -5.85 8.79 33.26
CA VAL A 24 -7.08 7.97 33.29
C VAL A 24 -6.74 6.62 32.65
N PRO A 25 -7.13 5.48 33.24
CA PRO A 25 -7.03 4.19 32.57
C PRO A 25 -7.75 4.27 31.22
N ALA A 26 -7.11 3.82 30.15
CA ALA A 26 -7.80 3.66 28.88
C ALA A 26 -8.89 2.61 29.09
N ASP A 27 -10.15 2.97 28.86
CA ASP A 27 -11.20 1.98 28.70
C ASP A 27 -10.81 1.15 27.46
N ASP A 28 -10.40 -0.11 27.66
CA ASP A 28 -9.87 -1.04 26.66
C ASP A 28 -10.90 -1.44 25.57
N ASP A 29 -12.08 -0.82 25.54
CA ASP A 29 -13.19 -1.17 24.64
C ASP A 29 -13.35 -0.19 23.46
N GLN A 30 -12.44 0.77 23.27
CA GLN A 30 -12.38 1.50 22.00
C GLN A 30 -11.69 0.62 20.96
N GLU A 31 -12.51 -0.20 20.29
CA GLU A 31 -12.20 -0.82 19.01
C GLU A 31 -11.73 0.30 18.06
N LEU A 32 -10.41 0.51 18.01
CA LEU A 32 -9.78 1.47 17.12
C LEU A 32 -10.06 0.98 15.70
N GLU A 33 -11.07 1.55 15.07
CA GLU A 33 -11.35 1.35 13.65
C GLU A 33 -10.15 1.92 12.89
N VAL A 34 -9.17 1.05 12.62
CA VAL A 34 -8.01 1.37 11.78
C VAL A 34 -8.53 1.53 10.36
N LEU A 35 -8.99 2.74 10.03
CA LEU A 35 -9.34 3.08 8.67
C LEU A 35 -8.10 2.80 7.80
N PRO A 36 -8.21 1.97 6.75
CA PRO A 36 -7.09 1.69 5.87
C PRO A 36 -6.59 3.01 5.30
N VAL A 37 -5.39 3.43 5.68
CA VAL A 37 -4.72 4.56 5.03
C VAL A 37 -4.39 4.08 3.62
N GLU A 38 -5.21 4.47 2.64
CA GLU A 38 -4.93 4.13 1.25
C GLU A 38 -3.56 4.73 0.89
N PRO A 39 -2.58 3.90 0.48
CA PRO A 39 -1.24 4.39 0.24
C PRO A 39 -1.28 5.40 -0.89
N ALA A 40 -0.58 6.53 -0.71
CA ALA A 40 -0.52 7.59 -1.71
C ALA A 40 -0.12 7.02 -3.08
N PRO A 41 -0.72 7.49 -4.19
CA PRO A 41 -0.41 6.96 -5.51
C PRO A 41 1.06 7.18 -5.86
N PRO A 42 1.69 6.26 -6.61
CA PRO A 42 3.08 6.42 -7.01
C PRO A 42 3.26 7.68 -7.88
N PRO A 43 4.41 8.36 -7.81
CA PRO A 43 4.67 9.52 -8.63
C PRO A 43 4.68 9.15 -10.12
N ALA A 44 4.15 10.03 -10.96
CA ALA A 44 4.17 9.84 -12.40
C ALA A 44 5.62 9.90 -12.93
N PRO A 45 5.96 9.12 -13.98
CA PRO A 45 7.27 9.19 -14.62
C PRO A 45 7.64 10.62 -15.06
N ALA A 46 8.92 10.93 -14.97
CA ALA A 46 9.44 12.23 -15.39
C ALA A 46 9.32 12.43 -16.91
N GLY A 47 9.17 13.68 -17.35
CA GLY A 47 9.18 14.04 -18.78
C GLY A 47 7.87 13.83 -19.55
N LEU A 48 6.86 13.22 -18.93
CA LEU A 48 5.53 13.05 -19.52
C LEU A 48 4.83 14.39 -19.79
N LEU A 49 4.01 14.45 -20.83
CA LEU A 49 3.08 15.56 -21.09
C LEU A 49 2.08 15.71 -19.95
N LYS A 50 1.56 16.94 -19.77
CA LYS A 50 0.51 17.21 -18.76
C LYS A 50 -0.67 16.25 -18.90
N LEU A 51 -1.15 16.04 -20.13
CA LEU A 51 -2.25 15.13 -20.43
C LEU A 51 -2.00 13.70 -19.89
N THR A 52 -0.80 13.18 -20.10
CA THR A 52 -0.44 11.82 -19.68
C THR A 52 -0.28 11.72 -18.17
N ARG A 53 0.27 12.77 -17.53
CA ARG A 53 0.33 12.84 -16.05
C ARG A 53 -1.06 12.90 -15.43
N ASP A 54 -1.97 13.67 -16.02
CA ASP A 54 -3.35 13.76 -15.54
C ASP A 54 -4.03 12.38 -15.62
N ARG A 55 -3.82 11.63 -16.72
CA ARG A 55 -4.30 10.24 -16.86
C ARG A 55 -3.66 9.28 -15.86
N TRP A 56 -2.39 9.45 -15.52
CA TRP A 56 -1.71 8.65 -14.49
C TRP A 56 -2.40 8.80 -13.14
N VAL A 57 -2.68 10.04 -12.75
CA VAL A 57 -3.40 10.35 -11.51
C VAL A 57 -4.82 9.78 -11.54
N GLU A 58 -5.53 9.93 -12.67
CA GLU A 58 -6.87 9.38 -12.85
C GLU A 58 -6.89 7.85 -12.75
N PHE A 59 -5.90 7.16 -13.32
CA PHE A 59 -5.77 5.71 -13.19
C PHE A 59 -5.65 5.27 -11.73
N TRP A 60 -4.74 5.88 -10.98
CA TRP A 60 -4.54 5.53 -9.56
C TRP A 60 -5.70 5.95 -8.65
N ALA A 61 -6.55 6.89 -9.09
CA ALA A 61 -7.81 7.21 -8.43
C ALA A 61 -8.96 6.25 -8.81
N SER A 62 -8.77 5.41 -9.83
CA SER A 62 -9.81 4.51 -10.31
C SER A 62 -9.91 3.22 -9.48
N PRO A 63 -11.09 2.57 -9.44
CA PRO A 63 -11.24 1.26 -8.79
C PRO A 63 -10.34 0.16 -9.38
N VAL A 64 -9.91 0.30 -10.64
CA VAL A 64 -9.06 -0.70 -11.32
C VAL A 64 -7.66 -0.70 -10.74
N ALA A 65 -7.15 0.44 -10.29
CA ALA A 65 -5.83 0.52 -9.66
C ALA A 65 -5.73 -0.27 -8.35
N LYS A 66 -6.88 -0.59 -7.70
CA LYS A 66 -6.90 -1.47 -6.52
C LYS A 66 -6.50 -2.91 -6.84
N LEU A 67 -6.62 -3.32 -8.11
CA LEU A 67 -6.22 -4.65 -8.58
C LEU A 67 -4.76 -4.72 -9.04
N ALA A 68 -4.09 -3.58 -9.21
CA ALA A 68 -2.70 -3.53 -9.67
C ALA A 68 -1.73 -3.64 -8.50
N ASP A 69 -0.75 -4.54 -8.59
CA ASP A 69 0.33 -4.60 -7.61
C ASP A 69 1.36 -3.50 -7.87
N ARG A 70 1.56 -2.64 -6.87
CA ARG A 70 2.47 -1.49 -6.96
C ARG A 70 3.93 -1.89 -7.10
N VAL A 71 4.30 -3.13 -6.77
CA VAL A 71 5.68 -3.60 -6.93
C VAL A 71 5.86 -4.26 -8.29
N SER A 72 5.05 -5.28 -8.62
CA SER A 72 5.24 -6.04 -9.86
C SER A 72 4.74 -5.32 -11.12
N ASP A 73 3.64 -4.58 -11.02
CA ASP A 73 2.95 -4.03 -12.20
C ASP A 73 3.44 -2.63 -12.55
N LEU A 74 4.06 -1.92 -11.61
CA LEU A 74 4.49 -0.54 -11.78
C LEU A 74 5.39 -0.34 -13.02
N PRO A 75 6.45 -1.15 -13.27
CA PRO A 75 7.29 -0.95 -14.45
C PRO A 75 6.53 -1.10 -15.78
N ALA A 76 5.54 -1.99 -15.81
CA ALA A 76 4.73 -2.21 -17.02
C ALA A 76 3.65 -1.12 -17.19
N LEU A 77 3.11 -0.58 -16.10
CA LEU A 77 2.27 0.62 -16.12
C LEU A 77 3.06 1.85 -16.58
N GLU A 78 4.26 2.09 -16.05
CA GLU A 78 5.12 3.20 -16.50
C GLU A 78 5.38 3.14 -18.00
N ARG A 79 5.65 1.93 -18.53
CA ARG A 79 5.78 1.71 -19.98
C ARG A 79 4.49 2.06 -20.74
N LEU A 80 3.33 1.61 -20.28
CA LEU A 80 2.05 1.93 -20.92
C LEU A 80 1.83 3.45 -21.00
N PHE A 81 2.05 4.16 -19.91
CA PHE A 81 1.90 5.62 -19.89
C PHE A 81 2.96 6.34 -20.73
N GLY A 82 4.19 5.82 -20.79
CA GLY A 82 5.20 6.29 -21.75
C GLY A 82 4.72 6.14 -23.20
N LEU A 83 4.13 4.99 -23.56
CA LEU A 83 3.58 4.75 -24.89
C LEU A 83 2.42 5.69 -25.23
N TYR A 84 1.54 6.00 -24.27
CA TYR A 84 0.50 7.02 -24.47
C TYR A 84 1.11 8.40 -24.76
N ASP A 85 2.16 8.77 -24.03
CA ASP A 85 2.84 10.05 -24.21
C ASP A 85 3.46 10.17 -25.60
N ASP A 86 4.20 9.13 -26.01
CA ASP A 86 4.88 9.09 -27.29
C ASP A 86 3.88 9.05 -28.45
N LEU A 87 2.79 8.30 -28.32
CA LEU A 87 1.73 8.27 -29.33
C LEU A 87 1.10 9.65 -29.51
N GLU A 88 0.84 10.36 -28.40
CA GLU A 88 0.31 11.73 -28.44
C GLU A 88 1.32 12.72 -29.09
N ARG A 89 2.61 12.59 -28.80
CA ARG A 89 3.66 13.39 -29.46
C ARG A 89 3.73 13.10 -30.95
N CYS A 90 3.73 11.83 -31.35
CA CYS A 90 3.72 11.42 -32.74
C CYS A 90 2.49 11.95 -33.46
N ALA A 91 1.30 11.82 -32.86
CA ALA A 91 0.06 12.34 -33.42
C ALA A 91 0.09 13.86 -33.61
N ARG A 92 0.64 14.61 -32.66
CA ARG A 92 0.83 16.07 -32.80
C ARG A 92 1.79 16.42 -33.94
N THR A 93 2.88 15.68 -34.08
CA THR A 93 3.86 15.89 -35.15
C THR A 93 3.25 15.59 -36.51
N VAL A 94 2.55 14.46 -36.66
CA VAL A 94 1.86 14.09 -37.90
C VAL A 94 0.76 15.09 -38.23
N ARG A 95 0.00 15.58 -37.24
CA ARG A 95 -1.04 16.60 -37.45
C ARG A 95 -0.45 17.91 -37.99
N LYS A 96 0.76 18.28 -37.58
CA LYS A 96 1.46 19.48 -38.05
C LYS A 96 2.13 19.29 -39.41
N ALA A 97 2.80 18.16 -39.63
CA ALA A 97 3.58 17.89 -40.84
C ALA A 97 2.74 17.33 -41.99
N GLY A 98 1.58 16.75 -41.70
CA GLY A 98 0.75 16.02 -42.65
C GLY A 98 1.09 14.52 -42.73
N HIS A 99 0.19 13.77 -43.37
CA HIS A 99 0.35 12.32 -43.58
C HIS A 99 1.35 11.99 -44.70
N MET A 100 1.51 12.89 -45.67
CA MET A 100 2.49 12.78 -46.74
C MET A 100 3.53 13.89 -46.55
N ILE A 101 4.80 13.52 -46.56
CA ILE A 101 5.92 14.44 -46.41
C ILE A 101 6.85 14.30 -47.63
N GLU A 102 7.64 15.33 -47.89
CA GLU A 102 8.65 15.28 -48.94
C GLU A 102 9.79 14.33 -48.53
N GLY A 103 10.03 13.33 -49.35
CA GLY A 103 11.13 12.38 -49.20
C GLY A 103 12.46 12.97 -49.66
N SER A 104 13.56 12.26 -49.38
CA SER A 104 14.92 12.74 -49.68
C SER A 104 15.24 12.96 -51.17
N LYS A 105 14.41 12.46 -52.10
CA LYS A 105 14.54 12.71 -53.55
C LYS A 105 13.40 13.59 -54.09
N GLY A 106 12.69 14.32 -53.23
CA GLY A 106 11.62 15.25 -53.59
C GLY A 106 10.25 14.62 -53.87
N GLN A 107 10.12 13.29 -53.78
CA GLN A 107 8.85 12.59 -53.95
C GLN A 107 8.02 12.62 -52.66
N LEU A 108 6.70 12.68 -52.77
CA LEU A 108 5.80 12.53 -51.62
C LEU A 108 5.84 11.09 -51.08
N VAL A 109 6.18 10.94 -49.80
CA VAL A 109 6.24 9.65 -49.10
C VAL A 109 5.33 9.71 -47.86
N MET A 110 4.78 8.57 -47.48
CA MET A 110 4.04 8.43 -46.23
C MET A 110 4.93 8.78 -45.04
N ASN A 111 4.41 9.58 -44.11
CA ASN A 111 5.13 9.96 -42.90
C ASN A 111 5.53 8.71 -42.09
N PRO A 112 6.84 8.50 -41.81
CA PRO A 112 7.32 7.29 -41.14
C PRO A 112 6.72 7.11 -39.73
N LEU A 113 6.31 8.21 -39.08
CA LEU A 113 5.66 8.17 -37.78
C LEU A 113 4.34 7.41 -37.80
N LEU A 114 3.64 7.33 -38.94
CA LEU A 114 2.38 6.60 -39.02
C LEU A 114 2.57 5.10 -38.76
N ARG A 115 3.65 4.51 -39.29
CA ARG A 115 3.99 3.11 -39.00
C ARG A 115 4.41 2.94 -37.55
N HIS A 116 5.18 3.87 -37.00
CA HIS A 116 5.59 3.83 -35.60
C HIS A 116 4.37 3.88 -34.65
N MET A 117 3.42 4.79 -34.92
CA MET A 117 2.17 4.92 -34.17
C MET A 117 1.33 3.63 -34.22
N GLN A 118 1.28 2.94 -35.36
CA GLN A 118 0.57 1.65 -35.48
C GLN A 118 1.19 0.57 -34.59
N THR A 119 2.52 0.48 -34.52
CA THR A 119 3.23 -0.45 -33.64
C THR A 119 2.96 -0.14 -32.17
N GLN A 120 3.09 1.13 -31.78
CA GLN A 120 2.81 1.58 -30.41
C GLN A 120 1.36 1.30 -30.01
N ALA A 121 0.40 1.54 -30.90
CA ALA A 121 -1.01 1.25 -30.64
C ALA A 121 -1.29 -0.25 -30.43
N ALA A 122 -0.51 -1.15 -31.05
CA ALA A 122 -0.64 -2.58 -30.81
C ALA A 122 -0.13 -2.97 -29.41
N GLU A 123 1.03 -2.44 -29.00
CA GLU A 123 1.61 -2.68 -27.68
C GLU A 123 0.73 -2.09 -26.55
N ILE A 124 0.19 -0.89 -26.76
CA ILE A 124 -0.77 -0.26 -25.85
C ILE A 124 -1.96 -1.19 -25.60
N ARG A 125 -2.59 -1.73 -26.66
CA ARG A 125 -3.74 -2.64 -26.50
C ARG A 125 -3.40 -3.88 -25.68
N GLN A 126 -2.21 -4.46 -25.89
CA GLN A 126 -1.76 -5.63 -25.12
C GLN A 126 -1.62 -5.32 -23.63
N LEU A 127 -1.04 -4.16 -23.29
CA LEU A 127 -0.90 -3.72 -21.90
C LEU A 127 -2.25 -3.34 -21.30
N GLU A 128 -3.12 -2.65 -22.04
CA GLU A 128 -4.48 -2.31 -21.61
C GLU A 128 -5.31 -3.56 -21.28
N ASP A 129 -5.23 -4.60 -22.12
CA ASP A 129 -5.92 -5.86 -21.89
C ASP A 129 -5.34 -6.60 -20.68
N ARG A 130 -4.02 -6.56 -20.46
CA ARG A 130 -3.38 -7.16 -19.27
C ARG A 130 -3.81 -6.48 -17.98
N PHE A 131 -3.96 -5.15 -17.98
CA PHE A 131 -4.33 -4.37 -16.79
C PHE A 131 -5.83 -4.19 -16.58
N GLY A 132 -6.69 -4.78 -17.43
CA GLY A 132 -8.12 -4.60 -17.26
C GLY A 132 -8.60 -3.19 -17.58
N LEU A 133 -7.92 -2.45 -18.45
CA LEU A 133 -8.37 -1.11 -18.84
C LEU A 133 -9.50 -1.18 -19.86
N SER A 134 -9.53 -2.24 -20.69
CA SER A 134 -10.65 -2.51 -21.61
C SER A 134 -11.86 -3.13 -20.88
N PRO A 135 -13.12 -2.79 -21.26
CA PRO A 135 -14.31 -3.37 -20.64
C PRO A 135 -14.33 -4.91 -20.66
N ARG A 136 -13.83 -5.51 -21.75
CA ARG A 136 -13.71 -6.95 -21.90
C ARG A 136 -12.69 -7.54 -20.93
N ALA A 137 -11.53 -6.92 -20.78
CA ALA A 137 -10.51 -7.36 -19.84
C ALA A 137 -11.00 -7.24 -18.38
N ARG A 138 -11.77 -6.20 -18.05
CA ARG A 138 -12.41 -6.08 -16.71
C ARG A 138 -13.36 -7.22 -16.40
N LEU A 139 -14.23 -7.57 -17.35
CA LEU A 139 -15.15 -8.69 -17.17
C LEU A 139 -14.41 -10.00 -16.93
N GLY A 140 -13.29 -10.23 -17.64
CA GLY A 140 -12.42 -11.39 -17.41
C GLY A 140 -11.78 -11.39 -16.02
N LEU A 141 -11.18 -10.28 -15.60
CA LEU A 141 -10.53 -10.16 -14.29
C LEU A 141 -11.52 -10.33 -13.13
N ASN A 142 -12.71 -9.72 -13.24
CA ASN A 142 -13.76 -9.85 -12.23
C ASN A 142 -14.26 -11.30 -12.09
N PHE A 143 -14.37 -12.02 -13.21
CA PHE A 143 -14.73 -13.43 -13.19
C PHE A 143 -13.67 -14.29 -12.50
N THR A 144 -12.39 -14.08 -12.83
CA THR A 144 -11.28 -14.79 -12.18
C THR A 144 -11.23 -14.51 -10.68
N LEU A 145 -11.35 -13.24 -10.26
CA LEU A 145 -11.35 -12.87 -8.85
C LEU A 145 -12.53 -13.52 -8.11
N GLY A 146 -13.72 -13.56 -8.72
CA GLY A 146 -14.89 -14.24 -8.16
C GLY A 146 -14.68 -15.75 -7.99
N GLN A 147 -14.03 -16.42 -8.96
CA GLN A 147 -13.68 -17.83 -8.84
C GLN A 147 -12.66 -18.07 -7.73
N THR A 148 -11.61 -17.24 -7.63
CA THR A 148 -10.59 -17.36 -6.58
C THR A 148 -11.18 -17.12 -5.19
N ALA A 149 -12.03 -16.12 -5.03
CA ALA A 149 -12.72 -15.85 -3.77
C ALA A 149 -13.60 -17.04 -3.34
N LYS A 150 -14.31 -17.66 -4.30
CA LYS A 150 -15.08 -18.87 -4.03
C LYS A 150 -14.19 -20.03 -3.60
N THR A 151 -13.08 -20.30 -4.30
CA THR A 151 -12.15 -21.37 -3.92
C THR A 151 -11.52 -21.15 -2.55
N LEU A 152 -11.20 -19.90 -2.19
CA LEU A 152 -10.68 -19.55 -0.87
C LEU A 152 -11.75 -19.75 0.23
N ALA A 153 -13.00 -19.37 -0.05
CA ALA A 153 -14.11 -19.61 0.88
C ALA A 153 -14.37 -21.11 1.07
N ASP A 154 -14.32 -21.89 -0.02
CA ASP A 154 -14.48 -23.35 0.02
C ASP A 154 -13.36 -23.99 0.87
N LEU A 155 -12.09 -23.59 0.68
CA LEU A 155 -10.96 -24.04 1.50
C LEU A 155 -11.10 -23.64 2.98
N ASN A 156 -11.51 -22.40 3.26
CA ASN A 156 -11.74 -21.97 4.64
C ASN A 156 -12.88 -22.74 5.30
N SER A 157 -13.93 -23.10 4.55
CA SER A 157 -15.05 -23.89 5.08
C SER A 157 -14.67 -25.33 5.43
N GLU A 158 -13.72 -25.92 4.70
CA GLU A 158 -13.16 -27.24 5.01
C GLU A 158 -12.38 -27.23 6.33
N PHE A 159 -11.60 -26.17 6.59
CA PHE A 159 -10.86 -26.02 7.85
C PHE A 159 -11.77 -25.69 9.04
N VAL A 160 -12.76 -24.82 8.86
CA VAL A 160 -13.68 -24.42 9.95
C VAL A 160 -14.68 -25.55 10.28
N GLY A 161 -15.04 -26.39 9.31
CA GLY A 161 -15.91 -27.55 9.51
C GLY A 161 -15.22 -28.78 10.11
N GLY A 162 -13.89 -28.80 10.20
CA GLY A 162 -13.10 -29.88 10.79
C GLY A 162 -12.80 -29.74 12.29
N GLY A 163 -13.46 -28.81 12.98
CA GLY A 163 -13.22 -28.46 14.38
C GLY A 163 -13.74 -29.44 15.45
N ASP A 164 -14.15 -30.65 15.08
CA ASP A 164 -14.37 -31.77 16.02
C ASP A 164 -13.14 -32.68 16.05
N VAL A 165 -11.94 -32.09 16.24
CA VAL A 165 -10.80 -32.85 16.75
C VAL A 165 -10.95 -32.78 18.26
N ASP A 166 -11.38 -33.88 18.88
CA ASP A 166 -11.39 -34.05 20.32
C ASP A 166 -10.04 -33.57 20.88
N ASP A 167 -10.05 -32.44 21.60
CA ASP A 167 -8.89 -31.80 22.24
C ASP A 167 -8.31 -32.66 23.39
N ASP A 168 -8.84 -33.88 23.56
CA ASP A 168 -8.48 -34.85 24.60
C ASP A 168 -7.25 -35.71 24.22
N ASP A 169 -6.72 -35.61 22.99
CA ASP A 169 -5.61 -36.44 22.48
C ASP A 169 -4.43 -35.59 21.92
N ASP A 170 -4.19 -34.37 22.44
CA ASP A 170 -2.92 -33.66 22.17
C ASP A 170 -1.82 -34.16 23.13
N PRO A 171 -0.84 -34.96 22.68
CA PRO A 171 0.25 -35.47 23.51
C PRO A 171 1.18 -34.37 24.05
N ARG A 172 0.99 -33.10 23.65
CA ARG A 172 1.70 -31.95 24.24
C ARG A 172 1.09 -31.46 25.55
N LEU A 173 -0.17 -31.80 25.84
CA LEU A 173 -0.84 -31.41 27.08
C LEU A 173 -0.57 -32.40 28.24
N ASP A 174 -0.18 -33.63 27.94
CA ASP A 174 0.09 -34.68 28.93
C ASP A 174 1.45 -34.54 29.66
N ASP A 175 2.39 -33.77 29.12
CA ASP A 175 3.75 -33.61 29.67
C ASP A 175 3.90 -32.41 30.62
N ALA A 176 2.81 -31.97 31.27
CA ALA A 176 2.87 -31.06 32.41
C ALA A 176 3.50 -31.78 33.62
N LEU A 177 4.83 -31.81 33.64
CA LEU A 177 5.65 -32.32 34.75
C LEU A 177 5.11 -31.79 36.09
N PRO A 178 4.89 -32.66 37.10
CA PRO A 178 4.39 -32.23 38.40
C PRO A 178 5.39 -31.25 39.02
N GLY A 179 4.87 -30.09 39.42
CA GLY A 179 5.63 -28.94 39.90
C GLY A 179 6.71 -29.32 40.92
N GLU A 180 7.96 -29.05 40.55
CA GLU A 180 9.05 -28.90 41.49
C GLU A 180 8.82 -27.58 42.23
N VAL A 181 8.20 -27.67 43.40
CA VAL A 181 8.10 -26.57 44.35
C VAL A 181 9.52 -26.27 44.83
N VAL A 182 10.17 -25.29 44.21
CA VAL A 182 11.43 -24.73 44.71
C VAL A 182 11.12 -24.00 46.02
N THR A 183 11.36 -24.67 47.14
CA THR A 183 11.40 -24.03 48.45
C THR A 183 12.73 -23.27 48.56
N ASP A 184 12.64 -21.95 48.43
CA ASP A 184 13.70 -21.00 48.82
C ASP A 184 13.79 -20.97 50.34
N ASP A 185 14.73 -21.74 50.91
CA ASP A 185 15.01 -21.74 52.35
C ASP A 185 16.29 -20.90 52.59
N GLY A 186 16.08 -19.60 52.81
CA GLY A 186 17.15 -18.67 53.20
C GLY A 186 17.56 -18.90 54.66
N PRO A 187 18.86 -18.92 55.00
CA PRO A 187 19.29 -19.20 56.37
C PRO A 187 19.00 -17.99 57.27
N SER A 188 17.98 -18.13 58.12
CA SER A 188 17.73 -17.23 59.25
C SER A 188 18.77 -17.46 60.34
N ALA A 189 19.48 -16.38 60.68
CA ALA A 189 20.39 -16.31 61.80
C ALA A 189 19.64 -16.49 63.14
N GLN A 190 20.16 -17.33 64.02
CA GLN A 190 19.86 -17.24 65.46
C GLN A 190 21.15 -17.26 66.28
N ARG A 191 21.27 -16.22 67.10
CA ARG A 191 22.27 -16.01 68.13
C ARG A 191 21.88 -16.74 69.42
N SER A 192 22.91 -17.01 70.22
CA SER A 192 22.96 -17.05 71.69
C SER A 192 22.96 -18.43 72.37
N ALA A 193 24.12 -18.82 72.89
CA ALA A 193 24.43 -18.76 74.32
C ALA A 193 25.96 -18.79 74.52
#